data_AF-M3HBZ7-F1
#
_entry.id   AF-M3HBZ7-F1
#
_cell.length_a   1.000
_cell.length_b   1.000
_cell.length_c   1.000
_cell.angle_alpha   90.00
_cell.angle_beta   90.00
_cell.angle_gamma   90.00
#
_symmetry.space_group_name_H-M   'P 1'
#
loop_
_entity.id
_entity.type
_entity.pdbx_description
1 polymer ?
#
loop_
_entity_poly.entity_id
_entity_poly.type
_entity_poly.pdbx_seq_one_letter_code
_entity_poly.pdbx_strand_id
1 'polypeptide(L)'
;MLKETYKGYTELPRGGYLIDTSEGYLQIGSPPETIKDTMGLEKKSPLVFILPNKFFHVEKGISTAELEFPIYYNFFLRQKKTFIVCTEEQRTQLITVLKESLMGPDNINLKSEYLNGEQSFGFPDMKAEMAYFRGYKGLDDVVDFKVFDAENKVHYGNVIIGKLQNGDFLIQDGERKN
;
A
#
# COMPACT_ATOMS: atom_id res chain seq x y z
N MET A 1 -21.39 22.37 15.82
CA MET A 1 -22.62 21.76 15.28
C MET A 1 -22.20 20.42 14.67
N LEU A 2 -22.89 19.35 15.08
CA LEU A 2 -22.79 17.94 14.63
C LEU A 2 -21.64 17.08 15.17
N LYS A 3 -21.99 16.44 16.31
CA LYS A 3 -21.92 15.00 16.63
C LYS A 3 -20.57 14.29 16.61
N GLU A 4 -20.14 13.96 17.83
CA GLU A 4 -19.38 12.76 18.16
C GLU A 4 -19.74 11.56 17.28
N THR A 5 -18.71 10.92 16.73
CA THR A 5 -18.66 9.47 16.77
C THR A 5 -17.19 9.10 16.91
N TYR A 6 -16.75 8.83 18.14
CA TYR A 6 -15.50 8.12 18.39
C TYR A 6 -15.70 6.66 17.95
N LYS A 7 -15.86 6.46 16.64
CA LYS A 7 -15.55 5.18 16.02
C LYS A 7 -14.03 5.05 16.18
N GLY A 8 -13.53 3.87 16.52
CA GLY A 8 -12.07 3.63 16.59
C GLY A 8 -11.35 3.79 15.23
N TYR A 9 -11.93 4.53 14.28
CA TYR A 9 -11.44 4.80 12.95
C TYR A 9 -12.05 6.13 12.42
N THR A 10 -11.33 6.75 11.49
CA THR A 10 -11.73 7.94 10.72
C THR A 10 -11.92 7.54 9.25
N GLU A 11 -13.04 7.91 8.65
CA GLU A 11 -13.26 7.71 7.21
C GLU A 11 -12.47 8.76 6.43
N LEU A 12 -11.66 8.31 5.46
CA LEU A 12 -10.88 9.21 4.62
C LEU A 12 -11.76 9.78 3.50
N PRO A 13 -11.64 11.07 3.15
CA PRO A 13 -12.42 11.70 2.09
C PRO A 13 -12.38 10.96 0.74
N ARG A 14 -11.23 10.37 0.39
CA ARG A 14 -11.05 9.62 -0.87
C ARG A 14 -11.39 8.13 -0.74
N GLY A 15 -11.80 7.69 0.44
CA GLY A 15 -12.19 6.33 0.78
C GLY A 15 -11.12 5.58 1.58
N GLY A 16 -11.55 4.46 2.17
CA GLY A 16 -10.76 3.74 3.17
C GLY A 16 -10.95 4.30 4.58
N TYR A 17 -10.32 3.65 5.53
CA TYR A 17 -10.49 3.92 6.96
C TYR A 17 -9.12 4.04 7.63
N LEU A 18 -8.92 5.11 8.38
CA LEU A 18 -7.71 5.36 9.15
C LEU A 18 -7.95 5.02 10.62
N ILE A 19 -7.10 4.21 11.22
CA ILE A 19 -7.17 3.86 12.64
C ILE A 19 -5.93 4.41 13.32
N ASP A 20 -6.14 5.15 14.40
CA ASP A 20 -5.05 5.67 15.20
C ASP A 20 -4.67 4.69 16.30
N THR A 21 -3.40 4.27 16.32
CA THR A 21 -2.86 3.29 17.28
C THR A 21 -1.57 3.79 17.94
N SER A 22 -1.12 3.05 18.95
CA SER A 22 0.18 3.20 19.61
C SER A 22 1.35 2.99 18.64
N GLU A 23 1.15 2.22 17.56
CA GLU A 23 2.16 1.92 16.53
C GLU A 23 2.10 2.87 15.32
N GLY A 24 1.27 3.92 15.40
CA GLY A 24 1.01 4.86 14.32
C GLY A 24 -0.33 4.63 13.64
N TYR A 25 -0.53 5.23 12.46
CA TYR A 25 -1.75 5.01 11.71
C TYR A 25 -1.73 3.69 10.94
N LEU A 26 -2.85 2.99 11.01
CA LEU A 26 -3.20 1.85 10.16
C LEU A 26 -4.26 2.34 9.16
N GLN A 27 -4.19 1.89 7.91
CA GLN A 27 -5.21 2.23 6.91
C GLN A 27 -5.82 0.98 6.29
N ILE A 28 -7.13 0.83 6.39
CA ILE A 28 -7.90 -0.21 5.71
C ILE A 28 -8.36 0.34 4.35
N GLY A 29 -7.91 -0.31 3.27
CA GLY A 29 -8.18 0.16 1.91
C GLY A 29 -7.36 1.39 1.54
N SER A 30 -6.83 1.40 0.32
CA SER A 30 -6.09 2.52 -0.25
C SER A 30 -6.58 2.82 -1.67
N PRO A 31 -7.78 3.39 -1.84
CA PRO A 31 -8.18 4.00 -3.11
C PRO A 31 -7.16 5.04 -3.62
N PRO A 32 -7.21 5.41 -4.91
CA PRO A 32 -6.35 6.43 -5.48
C PRO A 32 -6.30 7.68 -4.62
N GLU A 33 -5.12 8.28 -4.53
CA GLU A 33 -4.90 9.59 -3.90
C GLU A 33 -5.14 9.68 -2.39
N THR A 34 -5.48 8.58 -1.71
CA THR A 34 -5.76 8.57 -0.25
C THR A 34 -4.56 8.97 0.62
N ILE A 35 -3.33 8.78 0.13
CA ILE A 35 -2.13 9.27 0.81
C ILE A 35 -2.18 10.79 1.09
N LYS A 36 -2.80 11.58 0.20
CA LYS A 36 -2.94 13.03 0.38
C LYS A 36 -3.81 13.40 1.58
N ASP A 37 -4.70 12.50 2.01
CA ASP A 37 -5.53 12.68 3.21
C ASP A 37 -4.72 12.50 4.50
N THR A 38 -3.58 11.80 4.44
CA THR A 38 -2.81 11.40 5.63
C THR A 38 -1.44 12.06 5.75
N MET A 39 -0.86 12.56 4.65
CA MET A 39 0.47 13.18 4.64
C MET A 39 0.62 14.38 5.58
N GLY A 40 -0.45 15.13 5.83
CA GLY A 40 -0.45 16.31 6.70
C GLY A 40 -0.76 16.01 8.17
N LEU A 41 -1.02 14.76 8.53
CA LEU A 41 -1.36 14.38 9.90
C LEU A 41 -0.12 14.27 10.79
N GLU A 42 -0.31 14.41 12.10
CA GLU A 42 0.77 14.45 13.10
C GLU A 42 1.67 13.21 13.03
N LYS A 43 1.08 12.00 12.97
CA LYS A 43 1.84 10.74 12.87
C LYS A 43 2.29 10.40 11.43
N LYS A 44 2.12 11.34 10.49
CA LYS A 44 2.42 11.21 9.04
C LYS A 44 1.56 10.13 8.37
N SER A 45 1.85 9.80 7.11
CA SER A 45 1.12 8.75 6.38
C SER A 45 1.23 7.36 7.07
N PRO A 46 0.25 6.45 6.92
CA PRO A 46 0.33 5.09 7.43
C PRO A 46 1.56 4.34 6.93
N LEU A 47 2.14 3.51 7.81
CA LEU A 47 3.11 2.48 7.42
C LEU A 47 2.45 1.12 7.22
N VAL A 48 1.26 0.91 7.80
CA VAL A 48 0.55 -0.36 7.78
C VAL A 48 -0.75 -0.19 6.99
N PHE A 49 -0.89 -0.95 5.91
CA PHE A 49 -2.09 -0.98 5.09
C PHE A 49 -2.74 -2.36 5.16
N ILE A 50 -4.04 -2.40 5.49
CA ILE A 50 -4.84 -3.61 5.54
C ILE A 50 -5.65 -3.69 4.24
N LEU A 51 -5.45 -4.76 3.49
CA LEU A 51 -6.10 -4.90 2.19
C LEU A 51 -7.61 -5.16 2.35
N PRO A 52 -8.46 -4.46 1.58
CA PRO A 52 -9.91 -4.66 1.63
C PRO A 52 -10.29 -6.02 1.03
N ASN A 53 -11.49 -6.51 1.34
CA ASN A 53 -11.99 -7.79 0.82
C ASN A 53 -12.12 -7.82 -0.71
N LYS A 54 -12.26 -6.66 -1.35
CA LYS A 54 -12.36 -6.50 -2.80
C LYS A 54 -11.38 -5.42 -3.22
N PHE A 55 -10.55 -5.72 -4.22
CA PHE A 55 -9.53 -4.79 -4.75
C PHE A 55 -10.09 -3.82 -5.78
N PHE A 56 -11.31 -4.02 -6.27
CA PHE A 56 -11.90 -3.19 -7.31
C PHE A 56 -13.33 -2.78 -6.94
N HIS A 57 -13.61 -1.49 -7.03
CA HIS A 57 -14.93 -0.93 -6.84
C HIS A 57 -15.59 -0.71 -8.21
N VAL A 58 -16.41 -1.66 -8.64
CA VAL A 58 -16.99 -1.70 -10.00
C VAL A 58 -17.72 -0.41 -10.38
N GLU A 59 -18.60 0.10 -9.52
CA GLU A 59 -19.39 1.30 -9.84
C GLU A 59 -18.54 2.56 -10.02
N LYS A 60 -17.39 2.63 -9.34
CA LYS A 60 -16.48 3.76 -9.41
C LYS A 60 -15.36 3.54 -10.43
N GLY A 61 -15.18 2.31 -10.92
CA GLY A 61 -14.13 1.94 -11.85
C GLY A 61 -12.71 2.10 -11.28
N ILE A 62 -12.53 1.99 -9.97
CA ILE A 62 -11.24 2.24 -9.30
C ILE A 62 -10.76 1.03 -8.51
N SER A 63 -9.44 0.92 -8.39
CA SER A 63 -8.82 0.04 -7.40
C SER A 63 -9.05 0.60 -6.00
N THR A 64 -9.19 -0.28 -5.01
CA THR A 64 -9.27 0.06 -3.57
C THR A 64 -8.00 -0.36 -2.83
N ALA A 65 -6.98 -0.83 -3.56
CA ALA A 65 -5.71 -1.33 -3.05
C ALA A 65 -4.52 -0.72 -3.83
N GLU A 66 -4.57 0.57 -4.14
CA GLU A 66 -3.47 1.30 -4.76
C GLU A 66 -2.43 1.72 -3.71
N LEU A 67 -1.28 1.04 -3.75
CA LEU A 67 -0.23 1.21 -2.75
C LEU A 67 1.09 1.74 -3.30
N GLU A 68 1.22 1.93 -4.62
CA GLU A 68 2.44 2.44 -5.27
C GLU A 68 2.93 3.76 -4.64
N PHE A 69 2.09 4.79 -4.63
CA PHE A 69 2.44 6.09 -4.05
C PHE A 69 2.72 6.02 -2.54
N PRO A 70 1.89 5.36 -1.71
CA PRO A 70 2.24 5.11 -0.31
C PRO A 70 3.61 4.45 -0.12
N ILE A 71 3.94 3.44 -0.92
CA ILE A 71 5.23 2.74 -0.87
C ILE A 71 6.37 3.69 -1.22
N TYR A 72 6.27 4.43 -2.32
CA TYR A 72 7.30 5.41 -2.70
C TYR A 72 7.49 6.50 -1.65
N TYR A 73 6.40 7.06 -1.12
CA TYR A 73 6.46 8.09 -0.09
C TYR A 73 7.15 7.56 1.19
N ASN A 74 6.76 6.38 1.66
CA ASN A 74 7.35 5.79 2.85
C ASN A 74 8.83 5.42 2.63
N PHE A 75 9.16 4.85 1.47
CA PHE A 75 10.53 4.44 1.17
C PHE A 75 11.44 5.64 0.91
N PHE A 76 11.17 6.46 -0.10
CA PHE A 76 12.09 7.51 -0.52
C PHE A 76 12.11 8.72 0.43
N LEU A 77 10.95 9.14 0.95
CA LEU A 77 10.86 10.35 1.78
C LEU A 77 10.94 10.06 3.27
N ARG A 78 10.46 8.90 3.72
CA ARG A 78 10.50 8.54 5.15
C ARG A 78 11.56 7.50 5.51
N GLN A 79 12.21 6.87 4.52
CA GLN A 79 13.21 5.82 4.74
C GLN A 79 12.64 4.67 5.61
N LYS A 80 11.39 4.30 5.35
CA LYS A 80 10.64 3.24 6.03
C LYS A 80 10.02 2.29 5.03
N LYS A 81 9.93 1.02 5.43
CA LYS A 81 9.22 -0.03 4.69
C LYS A 81 7.71 0.08 4.93
N THR A 82 6.92 -0.21 3.90
CA THR A 82 5.45 -0.32 4.02
C THR A 82 5.07 -1.75 4.36
N PHE A 83 4.19 -1.92 5.35
CA PHE A 83 3.66 -3.21 5.77
C PHE A 83 2.26 -3.41 5.20
N ILE A 84 2.02 -4.57 4.60
CA ILE A 84 0.75 -4.90 3.95
C ILE A 84 0.14 -6.11 4.63
N VAL A 85 -0.98 -5.92 5.32
CA VAL A 85 -1.74 -6.96 6.00
C VAL A 85 -2.78 -7.56 5.05
N CYS A 86 -2.73 -8.87 4.82
CA CYS A 86 -3.53 -9.52 3.78
C CYS A 86 -3.65 -11.04 3.96
N THR A 87 -4.47 -11.69 3.15
CA THR A 87 -4.45 -13.16 2.98
C THR A 87 -3.38 -13.59 1.98
N GLU A 88 -3.03 -14.88 1.93
CA GLU A 88 -2.04 -15.40 0.96
C GLU A 88 -2.51 -15.22 -0.50
N GLU A 89 -3.81 -15.37 -0.74
CA GLU A 89 -4.40 -15.11 -2.07
C GLU A 89 -4.23 -13.64 -2.47
N GLN A 90 -4.56 -12.72 -1.56
CA GLN A 90 -4.42 -11.28 -1.77
C GLN A 90 -2.96 -10.88 -1.98
N ARG A 91 -2.02 -11.49 -1.24
CA ARG A 91 -0.58 -11.30 -1.44
C ARG A 91 -0.16 -11.67 -2.85
N THR A 92 -0.58 -12.84 -3.33
CA THR A 92 -0.23 -13.31 -4.68
C THR A 92 -0.74 -12.35 -5.75
N GLN A 93 -1.98 -11.88 -5.63
CA GLN A 93 -2.57 -10.91 -6.55
C GLN A 93 -1.83 -9.57 -6.51
N LEU A 94 -1.54 -9.05 -5.32
CA LEU A 94 -0.93 -7.74 -5.16
C LEU A 94 0.54 -7.73 -5.59
N ILE A 95 1.29 -8.83 -5.38
CA ILE A 95 2.68 -8.96 -5.86
C ILE A 95 2.75 -8.75 -7.38
N THR A 96 1.81 -9.29 -8.14
CA THR A 96 1.77 -9.09 -9.60
C THR A 96 1.62 -7.61 -9.94
N VAL A 97 0.69 -6.91 -9.29
CA VAL A 97 0.47 -5.47 -9.52
C VAL A 97 1.70 -4.65 -9.12
N LEU A 98 2.27 -4.92 -7.94
CA LEU A 98 3.42 -4.19 -7.43
C LEU A 98 4.70 -4.45 -8.22
N LYS A 99 4.87 -5.64 -8.80
CA LYS A 99 6.00 -5.89 -9.70
C LYS A 99 5.93 -4.99 -10.93
N GLU A 100 4.77 -4.93 -11.57
CA GLU A 100 4.59 -4.06 -12.74
C GLU A 100 4.74 -2.58 -12.38
N SER A 101 4.14 -2.12 -11.28
CA SER A 101 4.15 -0.68 -10.94
C SER A 101 5.46 -0.19 -10.31
N LEU A 102 6.16 -1.03 -9.54
CA LEU A 102 7.39 -0.64 -8.84
C LEU A 102 8.66 -1.08 -9.58
N MET A 103 8.66 -2.27 -10.16
CA MET A 103 9.85 -2.81 -10.83
C MET A 103 9.87 -2.52 -12.33
N GLY A 104 8.69 -2.29 -12.92
CA GLY A 104 8.50 -2.21 -14.36
C GLY A 104 8.48 -3.59 -15.01
N PRO A 105 8.28 -3.64 -16.34
CA PRO A 105 8.18 -4.89 -17.07
C PRO A 105 9.53 -5.61 -17.16
N ASP A 106 9.49 -6.96 -17.17
CA ASP A 106 10.69 -7.78 -17.34
C ASP A 106 11.39 -7.54 -18.69
N ASN A 107 10.61 -7.24 -19.72
CA ASN A 107 11.10 -6.98 -21.07
C ASN A 107 10.59 -5.63 -21.58
N ILE A 108 11.51 -4.81 -22.05
CA ILE A 108 11.23 -3.49 -22.63
C ILE A 108 11.65 -3.52 -24.10
N ASN A 109 10.73 -3.20 -25.00
CA ASN A 109 11.00 -3.02 -26.41
C ASN A 109 10.50 -1.64 -26.85
N LEU A 110 11.43 -0.73 -27.08
CA LEU A 110 11.12 0.64 -27.50
C LEU A 110 11.22 0.85 -29.01
N LYS A 111 11.49 -0.19 -29.81
CA LYS A 111 11.75 0.00 -31.25
C LYS A 111 10.59 0.67 -31.98
N SER A 112 9.35 0.37 -31.57
CA SER A 112 8.14 0.99 -32.11
C SER A 112 7.92 2.42 -31.65
N GLU A 113 8.50 2.82 -30.51
CA GLU A 113 8.28 4.13 -29.89
C GLU A 113 9.14 5.23 -30.53
N TYR A 114 10.12 4.85 -31.35
CA TYR A 114 11.07 5.76 -32.00
C TYR A 114 11.10 5.57 -33.51
N LEU A 115 11.16 6.68 -34.26
CA LEU A 115 11.07 6.70 -35.74
C LEU A 115 12.02 5.72 -36.45
N ASN A 116 13.26 5.60 -35.96
CA ASN A 116 14.28 4.70 -36.51
C ASN A 116 14.68 3.59 -35.52
N GLY A 117 13.82 3.27 -34.55
CA GLY A 117 14.13 2.35 -33.46
C GLY A 117 15.44 2.71 -32.75
N GLU A 118 16.30 1.71 -32.52
CA GLU A 118 17.61 1.85 -31.84
C GLU A 118 18.56 2.86 -32.49
N GLN A 119 18.38 3.19 -33.77
CA GLN A 119 19.23 4.17 -34.48
C GLN A 119 18.76 5.62 -34.28
N SER A 120 17.65 5.82 -33.58
CA SER A 120 17.15 7.16 -33.30
C SER A 120 18.11 7.91 -32.39
N PHE A 121 18.37 9.18 -32.70
CA PHE A 121 19.15 10.04 -31.82
C PHE A 121 18.52 10.08 -30.42
N GLY A 122 19.30 9.80 -29.38
CA GLY A 122 18.82 9.76 -28.00
C GLY A 122 18.00 8.50 -27.65
N PHE A 123 18.14 7.40 -28.40
CA PHE A 123 17.52 6.13 -28.02
C PHE A 123 18.04 5.67 -26.64
N PRO A 124 17.16 5.47 -25.64
CA PRO A 124 17.59 5.28 -24.26
C PRO A 124 18.03 3.83 -24.00
N ASP A 125 18.98 3.66 -23.09
CA ASP A 125 19.20 2.39 -22.42
C ASP A 125 18.30 2.33 -21.18
N MET A 126 17.01 2.03 -21.40
CA MET A 126 16.03 1.97 -20.31
C MET A 126 16.42 1.02 -19.19
N LYS A 127 17.12 -0.08 -19.51
CA LYS A 127 17.54 -1.04 -18.47
C LYS A 127 18.59 -0.41 -17.57
N ALA A 128 19.58 0.28 -18.14
CA ALA A 128 20.58 1.01 -17.36
C ALA A 128 19.96 2.16 -16.57
N GLU A 129 19.07 2.94 -17.17
CA GLU A 129 18.38 4.05 -16.50
C GLU A 129 17.53 3.57 -15.31
N MET A 130 16.72 2.53 -15.49
CA MET A 130 15.93 1.94 -14.40
C MET A 130 16.84 1.39 -13.29
N ALA A 131 17.93 0.73 -13.64
CA ALA A 131 18.89 0.24 -12.66
C ALA A 131 19.54 1.38 -11.85
N TYR A 132 19.81 2.51 -12.49
CA TYR A 132 20.37 3.70 -11.85
C TYR A 132 19.37 4.40 -10.91
N PHE A 133 18.12 4.63 -11.36
CA PHE A 133 17.14 5.42 -10.61
C PHE A 133 16.36 4.66 -9.54
N ARG A 134 16.21 3.32 -9.66
CA ARG A 134 15.31 2.56 -8.76
C ARG A 134 15.68 2.67 -7.29
N GLY A 135 16.97 2.72 -6.94
CA GLY A 135 17.41 2.90 -5.54
C GLY A 135 17.14 1.73 -4.58
N TYR A 136 16.55 0.62 -5.04
CA TYR A 136 16.37 -0.64 -4.31
C TYR A 136 16.46 -1.84 -5.28
N LYS A 137 16.72 -3.05 -4.75
CA LYS A 137 16.95 -4.26 -5.55
C LYS A 137 15.67 -5.02 -5.85
N GLY A 138 14.74 -5.05 -4.91
CA GLY A 138 13.52 -5.85 -5.03
C GLY A 138 12.38 -5.34 -4.17
N LEU A 139 11.19 -5.93 -4.39
CA LEU A 139 9.99 -5.60 -3.63
C LEU A 139 10.19 -5.74 -2.12
N ASP A 140 10.96 -6.73 -1.69
CA ASP A 140 11.25 -6.98 -0.28
C ASP A 140 12.03 -5.84 0.41
N ASP A 141 12.69 -4.96 -0.35
CA ASP A 141 13.36 -3.78 0.22
C ASP A 141 12.36 -2.70 0.64
N VAL A 142 11.20 -2.64 -0.03
CA VAL A 142 10.22 -1.54 0.07
C VAL A 142 8.89 -1.95 0.71
N VAL A 143 8.56 -3.24 0.68
CA VAL A 143 7.32 -3.81 1.21
C VAL A 143 7.60 -5.04 2.06
N ASP A 144 6.83 -5.22 3.14
CA ASP A 144 6.79 -6.44 3.94
C ASP A 144 5.33 -6.89 4.10
N PHE A 145 5.05 -8.12 3.68
CA PHE A 145 3.71 -8.71 3.75
C PHE A 145 3.50 -9.39 5.11
N LYS A 146 2.43 -9.02 5.80
CA LYS A 146 1.95 -9.68 7.01
C LYS A 146 0.69 -10.47 6.68
N VAL A 147 0.88 -11.76 6.46
CA VAL A 147 -0.21 -12.67 6.10
C VAL A 147 -0.93 -13.12 7.37
N PHE A 148 -2.26 -13.10 7.34
CA PHE A 148 -3.08 -13.65 8.43
C PHE A 148 -2.73 -15.12 8.72
N ASP A 149 -2.55 -15.45 9.99
CA ASP A 149 -2.24 -16.80 10.45
C ASP A 149 -3.49 -17.71 10.44
N ALA A 150 -3.33 -18.93 10.97
CA ALA A 150 -4.41 -19.91 11.08
C ALA A 150 -5.58 -19.46 11.97
N GLU A 151 -5.37 -18.47 12.85
CA GLU A 151 -6.39 -17.84 13.69
C GLU A 151 -6.97 -16.57 13.06
N ASN A 152 -6.63 -16.26 11.81
CA ASN A 152 -6.96 -15.03 11.11
C ASN A 152 -6.42 -13.77 11.82
N LYS A 153 -5.23 -13.83 12.41
CA LYS A 153 -4.59 -12.70 13.10
C LYS A 153 -3.25 -12.32 12.49
N VAL A 154 -2.89 -11.07 12.67
CA VAL A 154 -1.56 -10.51 12.44
C VAL A 154 -1.16 -9.67 13.65
N HIS A 155 0.07 -9.86 14.11
CA HIS A 155 0.68 -9.05 15.15
C HIS A 155 1.61 -8.01 14.52
N TYR A 156 1.43 -6.75 14.89
CA TYR A 156 2.28 -5.62 14.50
C TYR A 156 2.56 -4.76 15.73
N GLY A 157 3.74 -4.91 16.33
CA GLY A 157 4.06 -4.28 17.61
C GLY A 157 3.04 -4.64 18.69
N ASN A 158 2.43 -3.65 19.32
CA ASN A 158 1.37 -3.81 20.32
C ASN A 158 -0.04 -3.95 19.73
N VAL A 159 -0.17 -3.95 18.39
CA VAL A 159 -1.46 -4.03 17.70
C VAL A 159 -1.70 -5.44 17.15
N ILE A 160 -2.89 -5.97 17.40
CA ILE A 160 -3.41 -7.21 16.82
C ILE A 160 -4.49 -6.85 15.82
N ILE A 161 -4.33 -7.32 14.59
CA ILE A 161 -5.29 -7.16 13.49
C ILE A 161 -5.91 -8.52 13.25
N GLY A 162 -7.20 -8.67 13.55
CA GLY A 162 -7.99 -9.88 13.32
C GLY A 162 -8.93 -9.71 12.13
N LYS A 163 -9.07 -10.75 11.30
CA LYS A 163 -10.08 -10.80 10.22
C LYS A 163 -11.26 -11.66 10.67
N LEU A 164 -12.46 -11.09 10.64
CA LEU A 164 -13.70 -11.75 11.02
C LEU A 164 -14.30 -12.53 9.84
N GLN A 165 -15.17 -13.50 10.13
CA GLN A 165 -15.79 -14.36 9.11
C GLN A 165 -16.66 -13.58 8.10
N ASN A 166 -17.25 -12.45 8.52
CA ASN A 166 -18.02 -11.58 7.66
C ASN A 166 -17.15 -10.66 6.77
N GLY A 167 -15.82 -10.73 6.92
CA GLY A 167 -14.85 -9.91 6.20
C GLY A 167 -14.46 -8.62 6.91
N ASP A 168 -15.08 -8.28 8.04
CA ASP A 168 -14.69 -7.12 8.84
C ASP A 168 -13.35 -7.35 9.55
N PHE A 169 -12.78 -6.27 10.08
CA PHE A 169 -11.53 -6.32 10.82
C PHE A 169 -11.75 -5.91 12.28
N LEU A 170 -11.14 -6.67 13.19
CA LEU A 170 -11.03 -6.33 14.60
C LEU A 170 -9.61 -5.83 14.87
N ILE A 171 -9.49 -4.61 15.39
CA ILE A 171 -8.20 -4.02 15.74
C ILE A 171 -8.13 -3.91 17.26
N GLN A 172 -7.11 -4.53 17.85
CA GLN A 172 -6.83 -4.45 19.27
C GLN A 172 -5.47 -3.79 19.44
N ASP A 173 -5.42 -2.66 20.13
CA ASP A 173 -4.21 -1.95 20.49
C ASP A 173 -4.03 -2.04 22.01
N GLY A 174 -2.80 -2.17 22.50
CA GLY A 174 -2.46 -2.55 23.88
C GLY A 174 -3.22 -1.81 25.00
N GLU A 175 -3.33 -2.48 26.15
CA GLU A 175 -4.29 -2.32 27.26
C GLU A 175 -5.15 -1.04 27.30
N ARG A 176 -6.49 -1.23 27.30
CA ARG A 176 -7.41 -0.34 28.01
C ARG A 176 -6.91 -0.20 29.45
N LYS A 177 -6.17 0.87 29.76
CA LYS A 177 -6.15 1.38 31.11
C LYS A 177 -7.54 1.93 31.39
N ASN A 178 -8.30 1.17 32.19
CA ASN A 178 -9.54 1.62 32.82
C ASN A 178 -9.36 2.99 33.48
#